data_AF-A0A814JVD2-F1
#
_entry.id   AF-A0A814JVD2-F1
#
_cell.length_a   1.000
_cell.length_b   1.000
_cell.length_c   1.000
_cell.angle_alpha   90.00
_cell.angle_beta   90.00
_cell.angle_gamma   90.00
#
_symmetry.space_group_name_H-M   'P 1'
#
loop_
_entity.id
_entity.type
_entity.pdbx_description
1 polymer ?
#
loop_
_entity_poly.entity_id
_entity_poly.type
_entity_poly.pdbx_seq_one_letter_code
_entity_poly.pdbx_strand_id
1 'polypeptide(L)'
;MADTEAHSKRKKKYKNSFSNISQKEAESILGFELDIFYDSQIPLKQFITTTTPEQLKKKIFERLIDCIISEGYPEAAISPMNESVVRDNIGVILQAVVSYYKLTMNRNDLKLLREKEIITKRDALGKGLVQLLLALKSMSNGNNDEKLVYGFLTTGIQWQLVAYDGQKWKLSEASTVLLPKMIEKEDQWLKNNTQILDVIYNILSSI
;
A
#
# COMPACT_ATOMS: atom_id res chain seq x y z
N MET A 1 -37.63 -5.28 12.42
CA MET A 1 -36.61 -5.06 13.48
C MET A 1 -35.42 -6.03 13.26
N ALA A 2 -34.71 -5.91 12.14
CA ALA A 2 -33.60 -6.80 11.79
C ALA A 2 -32.33 -6.06 11.29
N ASP A 3 -32.37 -4.74 11.14
CA ASP A 3 -31.25 -3.96 10.57
C ASP A 3 -30.25 -3.42 11.60
N THR A 4 -30.56 -3.47 12.89
CA THR A 4 -29.72 -2.85 13.92
C THR A 4 -28.57 -3.75 14.39
N GLU A 5 -28.64 -5.07 14.19
CA GLU A 5 -27.61 -6.01 14.67
C GLU A 5 -26.42 -6.16 13.73
N ALA A 6 -26.61 -5.98 12.42
CA ALA A 6 -25.52 -6.09 11.43
C ALA A 6 -24.51 -4.94 11.52
N HIS A 7 -24.95 -3.75 11.94
CA HIS A 7 -24.07 -2.59 12.15
C HIS A 7 -23.32 -2.62 13.49
N SER A 8 -23.82 -3.35 14.48
CA SER A 8 -23.16 -3.51 15.79
C SER A 8 -21.96 -4.46 15.72
N LYS A 9 -22.05 -5.55 14.94
CA LYS A 9 -20.96 -6.54 14.82
C LYS A 9 -19.72 -6.04 14.07
N ARG A 10 -19.85 -5.08 13.16
CA ARG A 10 -18.70 -4.47 12.44
C ARG A 10 -17.85 -3.53 13.30
N LYS A 11 -18.38 -2.98 14.39
CA LYS A 11 -17.68 -1.98 15.24
C LYS A 11 -16.65 -2.56 16.22
N LYS A 12 -16.48 -3.88 16.31
CA LYS A 12 -15.53 -4.51 17.27
C LYS A 12 -14.13 -4.80 16.73
N LYS A 13 -13.84 -4.66 15.43
CA LYS A 13 -12.67 -5.36 14.83
C LYS A 13 -11.28 -4.70 15.02
N TYR A 14 -11.14 -3.48 15.57
CA TYR A 14 -9.82 -2.82 15.71
C TYR A 14 -9.65 -2.00 17.00
N LYS A 15 -9.96 -2.58 18.16
CA LYS A 15 -9.84 -1.90 19.47
C LYS A 15 -8.40 -1.72 19.96
N ASN A 16 -7.41 -2.32 19.29
CA ASN A 16 -6.00 -2.19 19.69
C ASN A 16 -5.33 -1.10 18.85
N SER A 17 -4.91 -0.02 19.52
CA SER A 17 -3.98 0.93 18.92
C SER A 17 -2.59 0.29 18.91
N PHE A 18 -2.14 -0.22 17.77
CA PHE A 18 -0.79 -0.78 17.60
C PHE A 18 0.32 0.27 17.81
N SER A 19 -0.04 1.55 18.00
CA SER A 19 0.87 2.67 18.25
C SER A 19 1.72 2.53 19.52
N ASN A 20 1.27 1.72 20.49
CA ASN A 20 1.89 1.63 21.81
C ASN A 20 2.66 0.31 22.02
N ILE A 21 2.69 -0.58 21.01
CA ILE A 21 3.40 -1.85 21.09
C ILE A 21 4.89 -1.61 20.88
N SER A 22 5.70 -2.16 21.79
CA SER A 22 7.17 -2.12 21.67
C SER A 22 7.66 -3.02 20.54
N GLN A 23 8.85 -2.76 19.98
CA GLN A 23 9.40 -3.59 18.92
C GLN A 23 9.53 -5.06 19.36
N LYS A 24 10.09 -5.31 20.55
CA LYS A 24 10.26 -6.66 21.10
C LYS A 24 8.93 -7.41 21.28
N GLU A 25 7.88 -6.70 21.70
CA GLU A 25 6.54 -7.27 21.82
C GLU A 25 5.95 -7.58 20.43
N ALA A 26 6.14 -6.68 19.46
CA ALA A 26 5.73 -6.93 18.08
C ALA A 26 6.45 -8.15 17.48
N GLU A 27 7.77 -8.27 17.64
CA GLU A 27 8.57 -9.42 17.17
C GLU A 27 8.07 -10.73 17.80
N SER A 28 7.76 -10.71 19.10
CA SER A 28 7.15 -11.86 19.78
C SER A 28 5.79 -12.23 19.21
N ILE A 29 4.94 -11.25 18.86
CA ILE A 29 3.63 -11.50 18.25
C ILE A 29 3.80 -12.01 16.82
N LEU A 30 4.75 -11.47 16.07
CA LEU A 30 4.97 -11.77 14.66
C LEU A 30 5.70 -13.11 14.45
N GLY A 31 6.56 -13.49 15.40
CA GLY A 31 7.33 -14.73 15.39
C GLY A 31 8.67 -14.62 14.67
N PHE A 32 9.20 -13.41 14.47
CA PHE A 32 10.49 -13.15 13.83
C PHE A 32 11.06 -11.81 14.27
N GLU A 33 12.38 -11.64 14.08
CA GLU A 33 13.10 -10.39 14.32
C GLU A 33 12.97 -9.44 13.11
N LEU A 34 12.67 -8.16 13.37
CA LEU A 34 12.30 -7.22 12.31
C LEU A 34 13.47 -6.80 11.43
N ASP A 35 14.68 -6.77 11.98
CA ASP A 35 15.92 -6.50 11.25
C ASP A 35 16.20 -7.62 10.24
N ILE A 36 16.15 -8.88 10.64
CA ILE A 36 16.30 -10.05 9.75
C ILE A 36 15.22 -10.02 8.66
N PHE A 37 13.98 -9.70 9.04
CA PHE A 37 12.90 -9.57 8.06
C PHE A 37 13.14 -8.42 7.06
N TYR A 38 13.64 -7.28 7.53
CA TYR A 38 13.98 -6.16 6.66
C TYR A 38 15.17 -6.48 5.74
N ASP A 39 16.15 -7.25 6.19
CA ASP A 39 17.31 -7.64 5.38
C ASP A 39 17.00 -8.74 4.37
N SER A 40 15.89 -9.46 4.54
CA SER A 40 15.43 -10.54 3.64
C SER A 40 14.46 -10.06 2.55
N GLN A 41 14.54 -8.79 2.18
CA GLN A 41 13.80 -8.20 1.07
C GLN A 41 14.02 -8.96 -0.25
N ILE A 42 12.95 -9.10 -1.03
CA ILE A 42 13.01 -9.72 -2.36
C ILE A 42 12.66 -8.72 -3.46
N PRO A 43 13.21 -8.88 -4.69
CA PRO A 43 12.89 -7.99 -5.79
C PRO A 43 11.38 -7.92 -6.08
N LEU A 44 10.85 -6.70 -6.26
CA LEU A 44 9.43 -6.47 -6.50
C LEU A 44 8.89 -7.25 -7.72
N LYS A 45 9.74 -7.48 -8.72
CA LYS A 45 9.43 -8.31 -9.91
C LYS A 45 8.96 -9.73 -9.58
N GLN A 46 9.32 -10.28 -8.42
CA GLN A 46 8.87 -11.61 -8.01
C GLN A 46 7.37 -11.65 -7.66
N PHE A 47 6.73 -10.50 -7.46
CA PHE A 47 5.29 -10.37 -7.21
C PHE A 47 4.49 -10.05 -8.48
N ILE A 48 5.15 -9.93 -9.63
CA ILE A 48 4.53 -9.50 -10.89
C ILE A 48 4.37 -10.72 -11.80
N THR A 49 3.14 -11.05 -12.16
CA THR A 49 2.84 -12.08 -13.17
C THR A 49 2.33 -11.48 -14.47
N THR A 50 1.64 -10.34 -14.38
CA THR A 50 1.09 -9.58 -15.52
C THR A 50 1.47 -8.11 -15.38
N THR A 51 1.80 -7.46 -16.49
CA THR A 51 2.10 -6.02 -16.47
C THR A 51 0.83 -5.18 -16.61
N THR A 52 0.81 -4.03 -15.97
CA THR A 52 -0.24 -3.02 -16.12
C THR A 52 -0.34 -2.59 -17.58
N PRO A 53 -1.54 -2.46 -18.15
CA PRO A 53 -1.72 -1.92 -19.49
C PRO A 53 -1.08 -0.53 -19.65
N GLU A 54 -0.36 -0.30 -20.74
CA GLU A 54 0.37 0.96 -20.99
C GLU A 54 -0.56 2.19 -20.94
N GLN A 55 -1.78 2.07 -21.47
CA GLN A 55 -2.80 3.12 -21.37
C GLN A 55 -3.15 3.52 -19.93
N LEU A 56 -3.16 2.55 -19.00
CA LEU A 56 -3.43 2.80 -17.60
C LEU A 56 -2.21 3.44 -16.92
N LYS A 57 -1.00 2.98 -17.23
CA LYS A 57 0.24 3.60 -16.74
C LYS A 57 0.30 5.07 -17.15
N LYS A 58 0.05 5.38 -18.43
CA LYS A 58 0.03 6.75 -18.94
C LYS A 58 -1.02 7.62 -18.23
N LYS A 59 -2.25 7.11 -18.08
CA LYS A 59 -3.30 7.83 -17.34
C LYS A 59 -2.93 8.11 -15.88
N ILE A 60 -2.24 7.17 -15.22
CA ILE A 60 -1.74 7.37 -13.86
C ILE A 60 -0.64 8.42 -13.84
N PHE A 61 0.30 8.37 -14.79
CA PHE A 61 1.34 9.39 -14.93
C PHE A 61 0.75 10.80 -15.04
N GLU A 62 -0.19 11.00 -15.98
CA GLU A 62 -0.86 12.29 -16.19
C GLU A 62 -1.51 12.81 -14.89
N ARG A 63 -2.21 11.95 -14.15
CA ARG A 63 -2.83 12.34 -12.87
C ARG A 63 -1.81 12.65 -11.77
N LEU A 64 -0.69 11.94 -11.74
CA LEU A 64 0.39 12.24 -10.80
C LEU A 64 1.04 13.59 -11.11
N ILE A 65 1.20 13.92 -12.39
CA ILE A 65 1.65 15.25 -12.82
C ILE A 65 0.66 16.33 -12.37
N ASP A 66 -0.64 16.13 -12.60
CA ASP A 66 -1.67 17.08 -12.15
C ASP A 66 -1.56 17.34 -10.64
N CYS A 67 -1.45 16.27 -9.82
CA CYS A 67 -1.25 16.39 -8.37
C CYS A 67 0.03 17.14 -8.00
N ILE A 68 1.16 16.82 -8.65
CA ILE A 68 2.44 17.49 -8.38
C ILE A 68 2.35 18.98 -8.70
N ILE A 69 1.68 19.35 -9.79
CA ILE A 69 1.50 20.75 -10.18
C ILE A 69 0.56 21.48 -9.23
N SER A 70 -0.56 20.86 -8.83
CA SER A 70 -1.58 21.51 -8.01
C SER A 70 -1.23 21.56 -6.52
N GLU A 71 -0.60 20.52 -5.99
CA GLU A 71 -0.40 20.33 -4.55
C GLU A 71 1.08 20.28 -4.14
N GLY A 72 1.99 20.18 -5.11
CA GLY A 72 3.42 20.04 -4.88
C GLY A 72 3.89 18.59 -4.80
N TYR A 73 5.20 18.41 -4.68
CA TYR A 73 5.81 17.09 -4.67
C TYR A 73 5.58 16.38 -3.30
N PRO A 74 5.08 15.13 -3.26
CA PRO A 74 4.82 14.38 -2.02
C PRO A 74 6.14 13.87 -1.41
N GLU A 75 6.95 14.77 -0.87
CA GLU A 75 8.19 14.38 -0.21
C GLU A 75 7.99 14.31 1.31
N ALA A 76 7.70 13.10 1.82
CA ALA A 76 7.65 12.84 3.27
C ALA A 76 8.98 13.11 3.99
N ALA A 77 10.06 13.36 3.22
CA ALA A 77 11.39 13.65 3.70
C ALA A 77 11.60 15.09 4.18
N ILE A 78 10.79 16.03 3.69
CA ILE A 78 10.97 17.47 3.91
C ILE A 78 9.82 17.96 4.79
N SER A 79 10.16 18.41 6.00
CA SER A 79 9.23 19.07 6.92
C SER A 79 8.88 20.49 6.42
N PRO A 80 7.65 20.99 6.62
CA PRO A 80 6.51 20.35 7.28
C PRO A 80 5.81 19.43 6.28
N MET A 81 5.84 18.14 6.60
CA MET A 81 5.24 17.07 5.80
C MET A 81 3.85 17.45 5.30
N ASN A 82 3.61 17.40 3.99
CA ASN A 82 2.25 17.49 3.47
C ASN A 82 1.67 16.07 3.40
N GLU A 83 1.36 15.50 4.57
CA GLU A 83 0.72 14.18 4.72
C GLU A 83 -0.51 14.05 3.80
N SER A 84 -1.26 15.14 3.63
CA SER A 84 -2.33 15.25 2.65
C SER A 84 -1.88 14.89 1.24
N VAL A 85 -0.76 15.46 0.78
CA VAL A 85 -0.26 15.25 -0.59
C VAL A 85 0.23 13.83 -0.80
N VAL A 86 0.93 13.25 0.17
CA VAL A 86 1.29 11.81 0.09
C VAL A 86 0.05 10.96 -0.04
N ARG A 87 -0.94 11.20 0.82
CA ARG A 87 -2.21 10.47 0.80
C ARG A 87 -2.98 10.66 -0.49
N ASP A 88 -3.07 11.89 -0.98
CA ASP A 88 -3.86 12.23 -2.16
C ASP A 88 -3.20 11.62 -3.41
N ASN A 89 -1.86 11.55 -3.46
CA ASN A 89 -1.10 10.79 -4.47
C ASN A 89 -1.38 9.27 -4.42
N ILE A 90 -1.37 8.66 -3.22
CA ILE A 90 -1.75 7.25 -3.04
C ILE A 90 -3.18 7.01 -3.55
N GLY A 91 -4.10 7.91 -3.16
CA GLY A 91 -5.49 7.88 -3.56
C GLY A 91 -5.65 7.92 -5.08
N VAL A 92 -4.92 8.80 -5.77
CA VAL A 92 -4.94 8.94 -7.23
C VAL A 92 -4.53 7.66 -7.94
N ILE A 93 -3.44 7.02 -7.50
CA ILE A 93 -2.99 5.76 -8.07
C ILE A 93 -4.06 4.67 -7.88
N LEU A 94 -4.50 4.46 -6.64
CA LEU A 94 -5.45 3.39 -6.32
C LEU A 94 -6.80 3.60 -7.01
N GLN A 95 -7.30 4.84 -7.05
CA GLN A 95 -8.54 5.18 -7.75
C GLN A 95 -8.42 4.90 -9.24
N ALA A 96 -7.32 5.29 -9.89
CA ALA A 96 -7.14 5.06 -11.31
C ALA A 96 -7.15 3.56 -11.65
N VAL A 97 -6.44 2.73 -10.87
CA VAL A 97 -6.42 1.28 -11.08
C VAL A 97 -7.81 0.68 -10.80
N VAL A 98 -8.45 0.99 -9.67
CA VAL A 98 -9.79 0.45 -9.35
C VAL A 98 -10.82 0.87 -10.39
N SER A 99 -10.81 2.13 -10.84
CA SER A 99 -11.68 2.60 -11.93
C SER A 99 -11.42 1.84 -13.23
N TYR A 100 -10.17 1.52 -13.55
CA TYR A 100 -9.84 0.70 -14.71
C TYR A 100 -10.49 -0.69 -14.64
N TYR A 101 -10.36 -1.39 -13.50
CA TYR A 101 -10.99 -2.71 -13.31
C TYR A 101 -12.51 -2.65 -13.43
N LYS A 102 -13.14 -1.62 -12.89
CA LYS A 102 -14.59 -1.44 -13.02
C LYS A 102 -15.03 -1.29 -14.47
N LEU A 103 -14.36 -0.40 -15.19
CA LEU A 103 -14.77 -0.03 -16.55
C LEU A 103 -14.40 -1.08 -17.60
N THR A 104 -13.25 -1.74 -17.44
CA THR A 104 -12.71 -2.64 -18.48
C THR A 104 -12.85 -4.12 -18.14
N MET A 105 -12.95 -4.47 -16.86
CA MET A 105 -13.04 -5.86 -16.38
C MET A 105 -14.36 -6.17 -15.69
N ASN A 106 -15.34 -5.26 -15.73
CA ASN A 106 -16.67 -5.39 -15.15
C ASN A 106 -16.68 -5.72 -13.63
N ARG A 107 -15.62 -5.30 -12.91
CA ARG A 107 -15.43 -5.54 -11.47
C ARG A 107 -16.15 -4.51 -10.60
N ASN A 108 -17.47 -4.43 -10.75
CA ASN A 108 -18.32 -3.49 -10.01
C ASN A 108 -18.39 -3.76 -8.49
N ASP A 109 -17.95 -4.95 -8.08
CA ASP A 109 -17.78 -5.38 -6.69
C ASP A 109 -16.64 -4.65 -5.98
N LEU A 110 -15.60 -4.21 -6.70
CA LEU A 110 -14.44 -3.54 -6.10
C LEU A 110 -14.84 -2.19 -5.52
N LYS A 111 -14.44 -1.92 -4.28
CA LYS A 111 -14.63 -0.62 -3.63
C LYS A 111 -13.38 -0.25 -2.86
N LEU A 112 -12.86 0.94 -3.11
CA LEU A 112 -11.81 1.52 -2.29
C LEU A 112 -12.48 2.03 -1.00
N LEU A 113 -12.12 1.43 0.13
CA LEU A 113 -12.59 1.85 1.45
C LEU A 113 -11.43 2.48 2.21
N ARG A 114 -11.68 3.62 2.84
CA ARG A 114 -10.71 4.29 3.70
C ARG A 114 -11.11 4.07 5.15
N GLU A 115 -10.60 3.01 5.76
CA GLU A 115 -11.02 2.62 7.12
C GLU A 115 -10.01 3.03 8.21
N LYS A 116 -8.70 2.96 7.96
CA LYS A 116 -7.67 3.40 8.92
C LYS A 116 -6.33 3.61 8.21
N GLU A 117 -5.70 4.74 8.50
CA GLU A 117 -4.38 5.10 7.97
C GLU A 117 -3.36 5.01 9.12
N ILE A 118 -2.25 4.32 8.89
CA ILE A 118 -1.16 4.18 9.85
C ILE A 118 -0.08 5.16 9.43
N ILE A 119 -0.24 6.42 9.81
CA ILE A 119 0.75 7.46 9.51
C ILE A 119 1.81 7.42 10.61
N THR A 120 3.07 7.23 10.21
CA THR A 120 4.21 7.33 11.13
C THR A 120 5.16 8.41 10.61
N LYS A 121 5.60 9.30 11.50
CA LYS A 121 6.65 10.28 11.19
C LYS A 121 7.94 9.55 10.81
N ARG A 122 8.80 10.16 10.00
CA ARG A 122 9.97 9.51 9.37
C ARG A 122 10.94 8.85 10.35
N ASP A 123 11.13 9.45 11.52
CA ASP A 123 11.92 8.93 12.66
C ASP A 123 11.32 7.65 13.27
N ALA A 124 10.17 7.22 12.76
CA ALA A 124 9.38 6.07 13.17
C ALA A 124 9.04 5.13 12.00
N LEU A 125 9.81 5.13 10.90
CA LEU A 125 9.67 4.16 9.79
C LEU A 125 9.60 2.70 10.30
N GLY A 126 10.43 2.35 11.28
CA GLY A 126 10.36 1.05 11.97
C GLY A 126 9.02 0.82 12.69
N LYS A 127 8.43 1.86 13.30
CA LYS A 127 7.08 1.78 13.89
C LYS A 127 6.00 1.65 12.82
N GLY A 128 6.16 2.27 11.65
CA GLY A 128 5.22 2.17 10.53
C GLY A 128 5.15 0.74 10.01
N LEU A 129 6.31 0.12 9.79
CA LEU A 129 6.39 -1.29 9.39
C LEU A 129 5.77 -2.21 10.45
N VAL A 130 6.10 -2.04 11.73
CA VAL A 130 5.52 -2.83 12.83
C VAL A 130 3.99 -2.76 12.85
N GLN A 131 3.45 -1.54 12.78
CA GLN A 131 2.00 -1.34 12.82
C GLN A 131 1.32 -1.94 11.58
N LEU A 132 1.94 -1.84 10.40
CA LEU A 132 1.47 -2.49 9.18
C LEU A 132 1.43 -4.02 9.32
N LEU A 133 2.53 -4.63 9.78
CA LEU A 133 2.63 -6.09 9.96
C LEU A 133 1.58 -6.60 10.95
N LEU A 134 1.40 -5.93 12.08
CA LEU A 134 0.38 -6.30 13.07
C LEU A 134 -1.04 -6.14 12.53
N ALA A 135 -1.31 -5.08 11.75
CA ALA A 135 -2.59 -4.90 11.10
C ALA A 135 -2.88 -6.01 10.08
N LEU A 136 -1.90 -6.38 9.25
CA LEU A 136 -2.01 -7.48 8.29
C LEU A 136 -2.25 -8.81 8.99
N LYS A 137 -1.52 -9.11 10.07
CA LYS A 137 -1.73 -10.34 10.86
C LYS A 137 -3.14 -10.38 11.44
N SER A 138 -3.61 -9.27 12.01
CA SER A 138 -4.98 -9.17 12.53
C SER A 138 -6.03 -9.33 11.44
N MET A 139 -5.78 -8.83 10.22
CA MET A 139 -6.69 -9.00 9.08
C MET A 139 -6.73 -10.45 8.61
N SER A 140 -5.59 -11.11 8.49
CA SER A 140 -5.47 -12.52 8.09
C SER A 140 -6.18 -13.45 9.09
N ASN A 141 -5.91 -13.30 10.39
CA ASN A 141 -6.61 -14.03 11.46
C ASN A 141 -8.14 -13.82 11.40
N GLY A 142 -8.56 -12.61 11.04
CA GLY A 142 -9.97 -12.26 10.89
C GLY A 142 -10.65 -12.80 9.64
N ASN A 143 -9.89 -13.41 8.72
CA ASN A 143 -10.31 -13.98 7.43
C ASN A 143 -10.13 -15.51 7.39
N ASN A 144 -10.00 -16.19 8.55
CA ASN A 144 -9.75 -17.62 8.68
C ASN A 144 -8.43 -18.12 8.06
N ASP A 145 -7.40 -17.27 8.00
CA ASP A 145 -6.03 -17.63 7.54
C ASP A 145 -5.90 -18.14 6.08
N GLU A 146 -6.98 -18.19 5.31
CA GLU A 146 -6.98 -18.73 3.94
C GLU A 146 -6.77 -17.68 2.84
N LYS A 147 -6.80 -16.39 3.19
CA LYS A 147 -6.69 -15.30 2.21
C LYS A 147 -5.41 -14.51 2.39
N LEU A 148 -4.63 -14.48 1.31
CA LEU A 148 -3.45 -13.64 1.15
C LEU A 148 -3.81 -12.18 1.41
N VAL A 149 -3.13 -11.56 2.38
CA VAL A 149 -3.28 -10.14 2.69
C VAL A 149 -2.06 -9.37 2.23
N TYR A 150 -2.30 -8.17 1.72
CA TYR A 150 -1.26 -7.29 1.21
C TYR A 150 -1.30 -5.95 1.92
N GLY A 151 -0.13 -5.35 2.11
CA GLY A 151 0.02 -4.00 2.62
C GLY A 151 1.13 -3.28 1.88
N PHE A 152 1.05 -1.94 1.87
CA PHE A 152 2.09 -1.11 1.29
C PHE A 152 2.70 -0.22 2.37
N LEU A 153 4.03 -0.20 2.43
CA LEU A 153 4.79 0.80 3.17
C LEU A 153 5.25 1.86 2.17
N THR A 154 4.93 3.13 2.42
CA THR A 154 5.20 4.20 1.44
C THR A 154 5.60 5.52 2.08
N THR A 155 6.48 6.24 1.38
CA THR A 155 6.85 7.64 1.66
C THR A 155 6.19 8.63 0.69
N GLY A 156 5.26 8.16 -0.15
CA GLY A 156 4.78 8.87 -1.34
C GLY A 156 5.70 8.65 -2.54
N ILE A 157 7.01 8.85 -2.35
CA ILE A 157 8.04 8.69 -3.39
C ILE A 157 8.40 7.22 -3.61
N GLN A 158 8.62 6.48 -2.53
CA GLN A 158 9.05 5.08 -2.55
C GLN A 158 8.00 4.20 -1.89
N TRP A 159 7.86 2.99 -2.44
CA TRP A 159 6.86 2.02 -2.01
C TRP A 159 7.47 0.64 -1.86
N GLN A 160 7.06 -0.06 -0.82
CA GLN A 160 7.37 -1.48 -0.58
C GLN A 160 6.06 -2.24 -0.40
N LEU A 161 6.01 -3.46 -0.93
CA LEU A 161 4.92 -4.40 -0.72
C LEU A 161 5.26 -5.32 0.45
N VAL A 162 4.29 -5.51 1.34
CA VAL A 162 4.27 -6.60 2.32
C VAL A 162 3.16 -7.56 1.92
N ALA A 163 3.46 -8.86 1.90
CA ALA A 163 2.49 -9.92 1.66
C ALA A 163 2.53 -10.95 2.79
N TYR A 164 1.36 -11.48 3.17
CA TYR A 164 1.23 -12.52 4.18
C TYR A 164 0.16 -13.53 3.79
N ASP A 165 0.55 -14.81 3.67
CA ASP A 165 -0.31 -15.91 3.24
C ASP A 165 -0.96 -16.68 4.41
N GLY A 166 -0.85 -16.17 5.65
CA GLY A 166 -1.28 -16.87 6.86
C GLY A 166 -0.17 -17.65 7.55
N GLN A 167 0.97 -17.90 6.88
CA GLN A 167 2.12 -18.62 7.44
C GLN A 167 3.45 -17.87 7.24
N LYS A 168 3.65 -17.29 6.06
CA LYS A 168 4.91 -16.69 5.62
C LYS A 168 4.73 -15.23 5.25
N TRP A 169 5.68 -14.43 5.71
CA TRP A 169 5.79 -13.02 5.35
C TRP A 169 6.76 -12.86 4.18
N LYS A 170 6.44 -11.91 3.30
CA LYS A 170 7.35 -11.45 2.25
C LYS A 170 7.35 -9.93 2.23
N LEU A 171 8.53 -9.32 2.13
CA LEU A 171 8.74 -7.90 1.96
C LEU A 171 9.47 -7.66 0.65
N SER A 172 9.00 -6.69 -0.13
CA SER A 172 9.71 -6.28 -1.34
C SER A 172 10.82 -5.28 -1.05
N GLU A 173 11.80 -5.26 -1.94
CA GLU A 173 12.66 -4.09 -2.14
C GLU A 173 11.82 -2.82 -2.36
N ALA A 174 12.35 -1.68 -1.94
CA ALA A 174 11.74 -0.38 -2.19
C ALA A 174 11.79 -0.04 -3.70
N SER A 175 10.63 0.31 -4.25
CA SER A 175 10.51 0.80 -5.62
C SER A 175 10.22 2.29 -5.63
N THR A 176 10.90 3.02 -6.52
CA THR A 176 10.68 4.45 -6.68
C THR A 176 9.52 4.68 -7.65
N VAL A 177 8.47 5.33 -7.15
CA VAL A 177 7.23 5.62 -7.89
C VAL A 177 7.26 7.03 -8.44
N LEU A 178 7.85 7.98 -7.73
CA LEU A 178 7.92 9.37 -8.17
C LEU A 178 9.38 9.75 -8.45
N LEU A 179 9.60 10.37 -9.61
CA LEU A 179 10.93 10.82 -10.03
C LEU A 179 11.09 12.33 -9.80
N PRO A 180 12.28 12.81 -9.43
CA PRO A 180 12.57 14.24 -9.43
C PRO A 180 12.39 14.79 -10.85
N LYS A 181 11.69 15.93 -10.97
CA LYS A 181 11.28 16.53 -12.24
C LYS A 181 10.45 15.57 -13.10
N MET A 182 9.46 14.92 -12.49
CA MET A 182 8.62 13.90 -13.13
C MET A 182 8.00 14.39 -14.45
N ILE A 183 7.65 15.67 -14.54
CA ILE A 183 7.09 16.34 -15.73
C ILE A 183 7.95 16.12 -16.99
N GLU A 184 9.28 16.09 -16.82
CA GLU A 184 10.24 15.95 -17.94
C GLU A 184 10.60 14.48 -18.24
N LYS A 185 10.01 13.52 -17.52
CA LYS A 185 10.50 12.14 -17.42
C LYS A 185 9.43 11.08 -17.70
N GLU A 186 8.43 11.38 -18.52
CA GLU A 186 7.37 10.44 -18.89
C GLU A 186 7.94 9.10 -19.40
N ASP A 187 8.79 9.15 -20.44
CA ASP A 187 9.37 7.94 -21.03
C ASP A 187 10.20 7.13 -20.04
N GLN A 188 11.00 7.83 -19.22
CA GLN A 188 11.79 7.19 -18.17
C GLN A 188 10.90 6.51 -17.14
N TRP A 189 9.83 7.19 -16.74
CA TRP A 189 8.90 6.70 -15.73
C TRP A 189 8.13 5.48 -16.21
N LEU A 190 7.55 5.55 -17.42
CA LEU A 190 6.80 4.45 -18.05
C LEU A 190 7.67 3.19 -18.19
N LYS A 191 8.96 3.37 -18.48
CA LYS A 191 9.89 2.25 -18.67
C LYS A 191 10.38 1.64 -17.35
N ASN A 192 10.68 2.45 -16.34
CA ASN A 192 11.50 2.02 -15.20
C ASN A 192 10.85 2.18 -13.82
N ASN A 193 9.69 2.82 -13.71
CA ASN A 193 9.12 3.23 -12.42
C ASN A 193 7.65 2.81 -12.23
N THR A 194 7.17 1.87 -13.03
CA THR A 194 5.77 1.40 -12.98
C THR A 194 5.58 0.07 -12.26
N GLN A 195 6.64 -0.52 -11.69
CA GLN A 195 6.58 -1.87 -11.10
C GLN A 195 5.56 -1.96 -9.96
N ILE A 196 5.36 -0.87 -9.20
CA ILE A 196 4.32 -0.86 -8.16
C ILE A 196 2.92 -0.95 -8.76
N LEU A 197 2.71 -0.35 -9.94
CA LEU A 197 1.42 -0.42 -10.64
C LEU A 197 1.18 -1.85 -11.09
N ASP A 198 2.22 -2.51 -11.61
CA ASP A 198 2.16 -3.91 -12.02
C ASP A 198 1.79 -4.80 -10.83
N VAL A 199 2.36 -4.54 -9.65
CA VAL A 199 1.98 -5.25 -8.42
C VAL A 199 0.52 -5.01 -8.03
N ILE A 200 0.08 -3.75 -7.96
CA ILE A 200 -1.32 -3.41 -7.61
C ILE A 200 -2.29 -4.05 -8.61
N TYR A 201 -1.96 -3.99 -9.90
CA TYR A 201 -2.71 -4.64 -10.96
C TYR A 201 -2.80 -6.15 -10.72
N ASN A 202 -1.69 -6.86 -10.51
CA ASN A 202 -1.72 -8.30 -10.23
C ASN A 202 -2.55 -8.67 -9.00
N ILE A 203 -2.41 -7.90 -7.91
CA ILE A 203 -3.20 -8.12 -6.70
C ILE A 203 -4.69 -8.04 -7.02
N LEU A 204 -5.12 -6.98 -7.72
CA LEU A 204 -6.53 -6.78 -8.06
C LEU A 204 -7.06 -7.80 -9.07
N SER A 205 -6.20 -8.34 -9.95
CA SER A 205 -6.55 -9.47 -10.82
C SER A 205 -6.75 -10.78 -10.08
N SER A 206 -6.13 -10.94 -8.90
CA SER A 206 -6.14 -12.20 -8.13
C SER A 206 -7.28 -12.34 -7.12
N ILE A 207 -7.97 -11.23 -6.79
CA ILE A 207 -9.09 -11.16 -5.84
C ILE A 207 -10.44 -11.23 -6.54
#